data_AF-A0A9X2LAI9-F1
#
_entry.id   AF-A0A9X2LAI9-F1
#
_cell.length_a   1.000
_cell.length_b   1.000
_cell.length_c   1.000
_cell.angle_alpha   90.00
_cell.angle_beta   90.00
_cell.angle_gamma   90.00
#
_symmetry.space_group_name_H-M   'P 1'
#
loop_
_entity.id
_entity.type
_entity.pdbx_description
1 polymer ?
#
loop_
_entity_poly.entity_id
_entity_poly.type
_entity_poly.pdbx_seq_one_letter_code
_entity_poly.pdbx_strand_id
1 'polypeptide(L)'
;MSSDLAPMLEGARKSFRAPFGGVLRVEATDQPLSLWVDGRVEGAPQVSEDAPPEVTSSFCLWRGEAQVLRSVLLAQRKIETAIIAGQLKVSGDMAVMARLEPAAGV
;
A
#
# COMPACT_ATOMS: atom_id res chain seq x y z
N MET A 1 -12.01 19.72 4.82
CA MET A 1 -11.73 18.35 4.35
C MET A 1 -10.22 18.23 4.29
N SER A 2 -9.60 17.66 5.32
CA SER A 2 -8.15 17.42 5.30
C SER A 2 -7.88 16.33 4.26
N SER A 3 -6.98 16.60 3.31
CA SER A 3 -6.59 15.59 2.32
C SER A 3 -5.79 14.49 3.03
N ASP A 4 -6.39 13.32 3.24
CA ASP A 4 -5.71 12.14 3.80
C ASP A 4 -4.63 11.57 2.88
N LEU A 5 -4.53 12.07 1.65
CA LEU A 5 -3.58 11.58 0.66
C LEU A 5 -2.13 11.88 1.04
N ALA A 6 -1.84 13.11 1.50
CA ALA A 6 -0.49 13.48 1.93
C ALA A 6 0.07 12.58 3.05
N PRO A 7 -0.66 12.36 4.17
CA PRO A 7 -0.18 11.46 5.22
C PRO A 7 -0.11 9.98 4.77
N MET A 8 -0.94 9.55 3.82
CA MET A 8 -0.85 8.19 3.24
C MET A 8 0.39 8.03 2.35
N LEU A 9 0.70 9.02 1.50
CA LEU A 9 1.92 9.04 0.68
C LEU A 9 3.17 9.02 1.56
N GLU A 10 3.19 9.83 2.63
CA GLU A 10 4.30 9.85 3.58
C GLU A 10 4.45 8.51 4.31
N GLY A 11 3.35 7.92 4.78
CA GLY A 11 3.34 6.61 5.42
C GLY A 11 3.86 5.51 4.52
N ALA A 12 3.37 5.46 3.26
CA ALA A 12 3.85 4.51 2.26
C ALA A 12 5.36 4.66 2.02
N ARG A 13 5.86 5.89 1.82
CA ARG A 13 7.31 6.14 1.62
C ARG A 13 8.17 5.70 2.81
N LYS A 14 7.65 5.77 4.04
CA LYS A 14 8.37 5.35 5.24
C LYS A 14 8.37 3.83 5.44
N SER A 15 7.26 3.17 5.07
CA SER A 15 7.02 1.75 5.30
C SER A 15 7.66 0.85 4.25
N PHE A 16 7.69 1.29 3.00
CA PHE A 16 8.30 0.54 1.90
C PHE A 16 9.74 1.01 1.68
N ARG A 17 10.71 0.26 2.24
CA ARG A 17 12.14 0.62 2.18
C ARG A 17 12.98 -0.28 1.27
N ALA A 18 12.44 -1.43 0.89
CA ALA A 18 13.11 -2.42 0.05
C ALA A 18 12.23 -2.77 -1.16
N PRO A 19 12.83 -3.15 -2.29
CA PRO A 19 12.09 -3.58 -3.46
C PRO A 19 11.37 -4.90 -3.18
N PHE A 20 10.18 -5.06 -3.76
CA PHE A 20 9.34 -6.26 -3.59
C PHE A 20 8.93 -6.89 -4.93
N GLY A 21 9.42 -6.35 -6.06
CA GLY A 21 9.27 -6.94 -7.39
C GLY A 21 7.83 -6.93 -7.91
N GLY A 22 7.04 -5.92 -7.56
CA GLY A 22 5.66 -5.78 -8.01
C GLY A 22 5.11 -4.37 -7.86
N VAL A 23 3.85 -4.19 -8.22
CA VAL A 23 3.11 -2.94 -8.08
C VAL A 23 1.97 -3.14 -7.08
N LEU A 24 1.88 -2.26 -6.10
CA LEU A 24 0.77 -2.19 -5.15
C LEU A 24 -0.08 -0.96 -5.44
N ARG A 25 -1.39 -1.16 -5.60
CA ARG A 25 -2.38 -0.08 -5.54
C ARG A 25 -3.10 -0.11 -4.20
N VAL A 26 -3.21 1.04 -3.57
CA VAL A 26 -3.98 1.24 -2.34
C VAL A 26 -5.14 2.16 -2.66
N GLU A 27 -6.37 1.71 -2.41
CA GLU A 27 -7.60 2.44 -2.78
C GLU A 27 -8.57 2.49 -1.60
N ALA A 28 -8.95 3.72 -1.21
CA ALA A 28 -9.96 3.95 -0.20
C ALA A 28 -11.37 3.64 -0.74
N THR A 29 -12.22 3.03 0.08
CA THR A 29 -13.60 2.67 -0.31
C THR A 29 -14.63 3.74 0.05
N ASP A 30 -14.28 4.66 0.95
CA ASP A 30 -15.12 5.71 1.53
C ASP A 30 -14.86 7.11 0.94
N GLN A 31 -13.79 7.28 0.16
CA GLN A 31 -13.44 8.52 -0.52
C GLN A 31 -12.61 8.26 -1.78
N PRO A 32 -12.59 9.17 -2.77
CA PRO A 32 -11.84 9.01 -4.02
C PRO A 32 -10.33 9.22 -3.79
N LEU A 33 -9.72 8.33 -3.02
CA LEU A 33 -8.30 8.37 -2.68
C LEU A 33 -7.65 7.07 -3.12
N SER A 34 -6.61 7.18 -3.94
CA SER A 34 -5.74 6.06 -4.25
C SER A 34 -4.30 6.50 -4.37
N LEU A 35 -3.39 5.56 -4.10
CA LEU A 35 -1.97 5.72 -4.40
C LEU A 35 -1.41 4.42 -4.98
N TRP A 36 -0.25 4.55 -5.59
CA TRP A 36 0.53 3.48 -6.18
C TRP A 36 1.88 3.39 -5.51
N VAL A 37 2.37 2.16 -5.36
CA VAL A 37 3.72 1.85 -4.89
C VAL A 37 4.35 0.91 -5.91
N ASP A 38 5.35 1.42 -6.64
CA ASP A 38 6.14 0.62 -7.58
C ASP A 38 7.39 0.08 -6.88
N GLY A 39 7.35 -1.19 -6.51
CA GLY A 39 8.45 -1.92 -5.88
C GLY A 39 9.31 -2.70 -6.88
N ARG A 40 9.17 -2.47 -8.18
CA ARG A 40 10.00 -3.10 -9.24
C ARG A 40 11.34 -2.40 -9.43
N VAL A 41 11.48 -1.18 -8.92
CA VAL A 41 12.70 -0.36 -9.06
C VAL A 41 13.83 -0.87 -8.17
N GLU A 42 15.08 -0.61 -8.58
CA GLU A 42 16.23 -0.83 -7.71
C GLU A 42 16.23 0.22 -6.57
N GLY A 43 16.24 -0.25 -5.32
CA GLY A 43 16.23 0.61 -4.13
C GLY A 43 14.86 0.79 -3.49
N ALA A 44 14.58 1.99 -2.97
CA ALA A 44 13.33 2.28 -2.30
C ALA A 44 12.16 2.36 -3.31
N PRO A 45 11.02 1.68 -3.05
CA PRO A 45 9.85 1.74 -3.92
C PRO A 45 9.36 3.17 -4.19
N GLN A 46 8.92 3.42 -5.42
CA GLN A 46 8.38 4.72 -5.83
C GLN A 46 6.91 4.83 -5.44
N VAL A 47 6.54 5.92 -4.75
CA VAL A 47 5.17 6.16 -4.29
C VAL A 47 4.59 7.38 -5.00
N SER A 48 3.48 7.20 -5.73
CA SER A 48 2.81 8.21 -6.56
C SER A 48 1.29 8.13 -6.51
N GLU A 49 0.63 9.20 -6.95
CA GLU A 49 -0.82 9.23 -7.20
C GLU A 49 -1.16 8.59 -8.56
N ASP A 50 -0.25 8.72 -9.51
CA ASP A 50 -0.37 8.17 -10.86
C ASP A 50 0.08 6.71 -10.91
N ALA A 51 -0.59 5.93 -11.76
CA ALA A 51 -0.21 4.56 -12.02
C ALA A 51 1.17 4.51 -12.71
N PRO A 52 2.08 3.60 -12.29
CA PRO A 52 3.32 3.40 -13.02
C PRO A 52 3.04 2.80 -14.41
N PRO A 53 3.96 2.92 -15.37
CA PRO A 53 3.80 2.28 -16.66
C PRO A 53 3.74 0.75 -16.52
N GLU A 54 3.01 0.11 -17.44
CA GLU A 54 3.01 -1.34 -17.63
C GLU A 54 2.55 -2.16 -16.39
N VAL A 55 1.41 -1.79 -15.79
CA VAL A 55 0.76 -2.60 -14.74
C VAL A 55 0.03 -3.78 -15.38
N THR A 56 0.78 -4.76 -15.88
CA THR A 56 0.21 -5.94 -16.58
C THR A 56 0.33 -7.24 -15.78
N SER A 57 1.30 -7.32 -14.86
CA SER A 57 1.55 -8.49 -14.01
C SER A 57 2.17 -8.07 -12.67
N SER A 58 2.24 -8.99 -11.70
CA SER A 58 2.76 -8.71 -10.36
C SER A 58 2.07 -7.52 -9.69
N PHE A 59 0.74 -7.48 -9.78
CA PHE A 59 -0.09 -6.40 -9.29
C PHE A 59 -0.90 -6.85 -8.06
N CYS A 60 -0.82 -6.08 -6.98
CA CYS A 60 -1.60 -6.28 -5.76
C CYS A 60 -2.48 -5.05 -5.51
N LEU A 61 -3.71 -5.27 -5.05
CA LEU A 61 -4.68 -4.22 -4.73
C LEU A 61 -5.16 -4.37 -3.29
N TRP A 62 -4.97 -3.31 -2.51
CA TRP A 62 -5.47 -3.13 -1.15
C TRP A 62 -6.67 -2.18 -1.16
N ARG A 63 -7.77 -2.61 -0.53
CA ARG A 63 -9.00 -1.80 -0.39
C ARG A 63 -9.51 -1.79 1.04
N GLY A 64 -9.83 -0.62 1.55
CA GLY A 64 -10.41 -0.43 2.88
C GLY A 64 -10.80 1.02 3.11
N GLU A 65 -11.32 1.35 4.27
CA GLU A 65 -11.58 2.76 4.65
C GLU A 65 -10.25 3.53 4.75
N ALA A 66 -10.27 4.83 4.39
CA ALA A 66 -9.07 5.66 4.35
C ALA A 66 -8.31 5.65 5.69
N GLN A 67 -9.03 5.68 6.81
CA GLN A 67 -8.44 5.60 8.15
C GLN A 67 -7.70 4.28 8.38
N VAL A 68 -8.27 3.15 7.95
CA VAL A 68 -7.65 1.83 8.10
C VAL A 68 -6.39 1.74 7.25
N LEU A 69 -6.45 2.17 5.99
CA LEU A 69 -5.32 2.20 5.08
C LEU A 69 -4.19 3.08 5.62
N ARG A 70 -4.51 4.26 6.14
CA ARG A 70 -3.55 5.16 6.79
C ARG A 70 -2.90 4.49 8.00
N SER A 71 -3.66 3.86 8.89
CA SER A 71 -3.09 3.18 10.06
C SER A 71 -2.18 2.02 9.67
N VAL A 72 -2.51 1.27 8.62
CA VAL A 72 -1.65 0.20 8.09
C VAL A 72 -0.38 0.79 7.48
N LEU A 73 -0.48 1.80 6.63
CA LEU A 73 0.67 2.44 5.97
C LEU A 73 1.60 3.17 6.95
N LEU A 74 1.09 3.66 8.07
CA LEU A 74 1.89 4.28 9.13
C LEU A 74 2.43 3.26 10.15
N ALA A 75 2.25 1.96 9.90
CA ALA A 75 2.59 0.87 10.83
C ALA A 75 1.94 1.00 12.23
N GLN A 76 0.88 1.80 12.37
CA GLN A 76 0.08 1.93 13.60
C GLN A 76 -0.85 0.73 13.81
N ARG A 77 -1.02 -0.09 12.77
CA ARG A 77 -1.83 -1.30 12.76
C ARG A 77 -1.14 -2.36 11.90
N LYS A 78 -1.12 -3.60 12.39
CA LYS A 78 -0.66 -4.76 11.60
C LYS A 78 -1.62 -5.05 10.45
N ILE A 79 -1.05 -5.33 9.28
CA ILE A 79 -1.83 -5.59 8.08
C ILE A 79 -2.70 -6.84 8.22
N GLU A 80 -2.17 -7.90 8.84
CA GLU A 80 -2.86 -9.17 9.04
C GLU A 80 -4.10 -8.98 9.92
N THR A 81 -3.98 -8.15 10.96
CA THR A 81 -5.11 -7.82 11.83
C THR A 81 -6.22 -7.11 11.05
N ALA A 82 -5.89 -6.17 10.18
CA ALA A 82 -6.88 -5.47 9.35
C ALA A 82 -7.57 -6.41 8.36
N ILE A 83 -6.83 -7.38 7.79
CA ILE A 83 -7.38 -8.40 6.89
C ILE A 83 -8.33 -9.34 7.64
N ILE A 84 -7.89 -9.90 8.78
CA ILE A 84 -8.69 -10.83 9.60
C ILE A 84 -9.97 -10.15 10.10
N ALA A 85 -9.90 -8.87 10.46
CA ALA A 85 -11.06 -8.09 10.88
C ALA A 85 -12.03 -7.72 9.73
N GLY A 86 -11.69 -8.06 8.48
CA GLY A 86 -12.49 -7.72 7.30
C GLY A 86 -12.45 -6.23 6.90
N GLN A 87 -11.53 -5.46 7.49
CA GLN A 87 -11.39 -4.01 7.27
C GLN A 87 -10.43 -3.68 6.13
N LEU A 88 -9.58 -4.62 5.75
CA LEU A 88 -8.70 -4.55 4.59
C LEU A 88 -8.94 -5.75 3.68
N LYS A 89 -9.32 -5.49 2.43
CA LYS A 89 -9.41 -6.50 1.38
C LYS A 89 -8.16 -6.44 0.51
N VAL A 90 -7.57 -7.60 0.26
CA VAL A 90 -6.41 -7.76 -0.63
C VAL A 90 -6.83 -8.60 -1.83
N SER A 91 -6.42 -8.19 -3.03
CA SER A 91 -6.71 -8.91 -4.29
C SER A 91 -5.55 -8.78 -5.27
N GLY A 92 -5.52 -9.63 -6.30
CA GLY A 92 -4.43 -9.68 -7.27
C GLY A 92 -3.36 -10.72 -6.92
N ASP A 93 -2.11 -10.41 -7.21
CA ASP A 93 -0.98 -11.29 -7.00
C ASP A 93 -0.57 -11.35 -5.52
N MET A 94 -0.91 -12.47 -4.86
CA MET A 94 -0.57 -12.71 -3.46
C MET A 94 0.94 -12.94 -3.23
N ALA A 95 1.71 -13.28 -4.28
CA ALA A 95 3.16 -13.36 -4.16
C ALA A 95 3.79 -11.98 -3.96
N VAL A 96 3.19 -10.93 -4.51
CA VAL A 96 3.59 -9.54 -4.21
C VAL A 96 3.36 -9.26 -2.73
N MET A 97 2.20 -9.60 -2.19
CA MET A 97 1.90 -9.42 -0.77
C MET A 97 2.89 -10.20 0.11
N ALA A 98 3.20 -11.45 -0.21
CA ALA A 98 4.14 -12.27 0.57
C ALA A 98 5.56 -11.69 0.63
N ARG A 99 5.96 -10.86 -0.34
CA ARG A 99 7.27 -10.19 -0.40
C ARG A 99 7.28 -8.84 0.29
N LEU A 100 6.13 -8.31 0.69
CA LEU A 100 6.08 -7.07 1.45
C LEU A 100 6.62 -7.36 2.84
N GLU A 101 7.82 -6.88 3.11
CA GLU A 101 8.32 -6.66 4.46
C GLU A 101 7.89 -5.24 4.87
N PRO A 102 6.69 -5.03 5.47
CA PRO A 102 6.41 -3.75 6.08
C PRO A 102 7.50 -3.51 7.12
N ALA A 103 8.15 -2.35 7.06
CA ALA A 103 9.21 -2.00 8.01
C ALA A 103 8.74 -2.35 9.43
N ALA A 104 9.38 -3.34 10.04
CA ALA A 104 9.04 -3.81 11.37
C ALA A 104 9.03 -2.58 12.29
N GLY A 105 7.90 -2.36 12.97
CA GLY A 105 7.78 -1.29 13.94
C GLY A 105 8.91 -1.40 14.96
N VAL A 106 9.76 -0.36 14.99
CA VAL A 106 10.63 -0.07 16.13
C VAL A 106 9.80 0.52 17.26
#